data_AF-A0A1G3A2V8-F1
#
_entry.id   AF-A0A1G3A2V8-F1
#
_cell.length_a   1.000
_cell.length_b   1.000
_cell.length_c   1.000
_cell.angle_alpha   90.00
_cell.angle_beta   90.00
_cell.angle_gamma   90.00
#
_symmetry.space_group_name_H-M   'P 1'
#
loop_
_entity.id
_entity.type
_entity.pdbx_description
1 polymer ?
#
loop_
_entity_poly.entity_id
_entity_poly.type
_entity_poly.pdbx_seq_one_letter_code
_entity_poly.pdbx_strand_id
1 'polypeptide(L)'
;MQSIRFTAVSESDLAWLFHRSPATIRKWVRAGLARRPDGSFLLADVLAWHEGQHHKEIAGRPDANKLGLQQLAELMGTSRQMIWAWSRAGLPKTSKGTYSLVSVLPWIRSYYEAAAEKRFERRLEAMQKKLSRNLAQCQRFICRAKK
;
A
#
# COMPACT_ATOMS: atom_id res chain seq x y z
N MET A 1 -0.81 -27.83 -46.22
CA MET A 1 -0.60 -26.78 -45.20
C MET A 1 -1.82 -25.87 -45.22
N GLN A 2 -2.72 -26.00 -44.23
CA GLN A 2 -3.88 -25.12 -44.12
C GLN A 2 -3.43 -23.79 -43.51
N SER A 3 -3.63 -22.69 -44.23
CA SER A 3 -3.39 -21.35 -43.71
C SER A 3 -4.38 -21.10 -42.56
N ILE A 4 -3.86 -20.79 -41.38
CA ILE A 4 -4.69 -20.29 -40.28
C ILE A 4 -5.27 -18.98 -40.77
N ARG A 5 -6.55 -19.00 -41.16
CA ARG A 5 -7.29 -17.78 -41.54
C ARG A 5 -7.26 -16.88 -40.32
N PHE A 6 -6.54 -15.77 -40.42
CA PHE A 6 -6.60 -14.68 -39.44
C PHE A 6 -8.05 -14.22 -39.36
N THR A 7 -8.77 -14.74 -38.36
CA THR A 7 -10.22 -14.62 -38.32
C THR A 7 -10.53 -13.18 -37.96
N ALA A 8 -11.17 -12.47 -38.89
CA ALA A 8 -11.72 -11.15 -38.60
C ALA A 8 -12.82 -11.34 -37.55
N VAL A 9 -12.66 -10.67 -36.41
CA VAL A 9 -13.58 -10.74 -35.28
C VAL A 9 -14.26 -9.39 -35.09
N SER A 10 -15.55 -9.42 -34.78
CA SER A 10 -16.36 -8.24 -34.53
C SER A 10 -16.17 -7.71 -33.09
N GLU A 11 -16.65 -6.50 -32.82
CA GLU A 11 -16.67 -5.94 -31.45
C GLU A 11 -17.46 -6.83 -30.48
N SER A 12 -18.55 -7.46 -30.94
CA SER A 12 -19.33 -8.41 -30.16
C SER A 12 -18.54 -9.68 -29.83
N ASP A 13 -17.75 -10.20 -30.78
CA ASP A 13 -16.93 -11.38 -30.55
C ASP A 13 -15.83 -11.09 -29.52
N LEU A 14 -15.21 -9.90 -29.58
CA LEU A 14 -14.25 -9.45 -28.58
C LEU A 14 -14.88 -9.27 -27.20
N ALA A 15 -16.07 -8.66 -27.13
CA ALA A 15 -16.81 -8.51 -25.89
C ALA A 15 -17.09 -9.86 -25.22
N TRP A 16 -17.46 -10.86 -26.03
CA TRP A 16 -17.70 -12.22 -25.57
C TRP A 16 -16.40 -12.94 -25.14
N LEU A 17 -15.37 -12.95 -26.00
CA LEU A 17 -14.09 -13.65 -25.77
C LEU A 17 -13.34 -13.14 -24.53
N PHE A 18 -13.38 -11.83 -24.28
CA PHE A 18 -12.66 -11.23 -23.16
C PHE A 18 -13.55 -10.96 -21.93
N HIS A 19 -14.82 -11.37 -21.99
CA HIS A 19 -15.83 -11.08 -20.96
C HIS A 19 -15.85 -9.59 -20.57
N ARG A 20 -15.83 -8.71 -21.58
CA ARG A 20 -15.79 -7.25 -21.42
C ARG A 20 -17.01 -6.61 -22.08
N SER A 21 -17.41 -5.44 -21.58
CA SER A 21 -18.46 -4.66 -22.23
C SER A 21 -17.95 -4.04 -23.55
N PRO A 22 -18.84 -3.77 -24.52
CA PRO A 22 -18.48 -3.05 -25.75
C PRO A 22 -17.86 -1.66 -25.46
N ALA A 23 -18.25 -1.02 -24.36
CA ALA A 23 -17.62 0.23 -23.91
C ALA A 23 -16.13 0.05 -23.58
N THR A 24 -15.74 -1.08 -22.97
CA THR A 24 -14.35 -1.42 -22.70
C THR A 24 -13.57 -1.68 -23.98
N ILE A 25 -14.15 -2.37 -24.96
CA ILE A 25 -13.49 -2.60 -26.27
C ILE A 25 -13.26 -1.26 -26.99
N ARG A 26 -14.23 -0.34 -26.97
CA ARG A 26 -14.05 1.01 -27.50
C ARG A 26 -12.96 1.81 -26.77
N LYS A 27 -12.79 1.60 -25.47
CA LYS A 27 -11.64 2.17 -24.73
C LYS A 27 -10.31 1.59 -25.22
N TRP A 28 -10.24 0.29 -25.51
CA TRP A 28 -9.03 -0.33 -26.07
C TRP A 28 -8.66 0.27 -27.43
N VAL A 29 -9.64 0.51 -28.30
CA VAL A 29 -9.42 1.20 -29.58
C VAL A 29 -8.84 2.60 -29.35
N ARG A 30 -9.42 3.38 -28.42
CA ARG A 30 -8.88 4.71 -28.06
C ARG A 30 -7.46 4.64 -27.46
N ALA A 31 -7.14 3.54 -26.79
CA ALA A 31 -5.83 3.27 -26.22
C ALA A 31 -4.84 2.62 -27.22
N GLY A 32 -5.20 2.55 -28.51
CA GLY A 32 -4.31 2.15 -29.59
C GLY A 32 -4.49 0.71 -30.10
N LEU A 33 -5.60 0.04 -29.80
CA LEU A 33 -5.95 -1.24 -30.45
C LEU A 33 -6.27 -0.99 -31.92
N ALA A 34 -5.57 -1.70 -32.82
CA ALA A 34 -5.75 -1.58 -34.26
C ALA A 34 -7.15 -2.05 -34.69
N ARG A 35 -7.86 -1.20 -35.45
CA ARG A 35 -9.16 -1.49 -36.05
C ARG A 35 -9.06 -1.38 -37.56
N ARG A 36 -9.58 -2.37 -38.28
CA ARG A 36 -9.58 -2.38 -39.74
C ARG A 36 -10.59 -1.38 -40.32
N PRO A 37 -10.43 -0.96 -41.60
CA PRO A 37 -11.34 -0.03 -42.25
C PRO A 37 -12.80 -0.50 -42.33
N ASP A 38 -13.00 -1.83 -42.42
CA ASP A 38 -14.32 -2.49 -42.41
C ASP A 38 -14.94 -2.57 -40.99
N GLY A 39 -14.25 -2.04 -39.98
CA GLY A 39 -14.68 -2.03 -38.60
C GLY A 39 -14.37 -3.31 -37.82
N SER A 40 -13.77 -4.33 -38.45
CA SER A 40 -13.38 -5.59 -37.82
C SER A 40 -12.01 -5.50 -37.13
N PHE A 41 -11.70 -6.53 -36.35
CA PHE A 41 -10.43 -6.69 -35.65
C PHE A 41 -9.73 -7.96 -36.10
N LEU A 42 -8.40 -7.93 -36.18
CA LEU A 42 -7.62 -9.14 -36.34
C LEU A 42 -7.38 -9.71 -34.94
N LEU A 43 -7.80 -10.96 -34.69
CA LEU A 43 -7.65 -11.56 -33.36
C LEU A 43 -6.19 -11.57 -32.88
N ALA A 44 -5.22 -11.79 -33.78
CA ALA A 44 -3.80 -11.78 -33.41
C ALA A 44 -3.30 -10.39 -32.96
N ASP A 45 -3.78 -9.31 -33.57
CA ASP A 45 -3.43 -7.94 -33.16
C ASP A 45 -4.05 -7.60 -31.80
N VAL A 46 -5.28 -8.09 -31.55
CA VAL A 46 -5.96 -7.92 -30.27
C VAL A 46 -5.21 -8.65 -29.16
N LEU A 47 -4.81 -9.90 -29.40
CA LEU A 47 -4.03 -10.68 -28.44
C LEU A 47 -2.67 -10.04 -28.16
N ALA A 48 -1.92 -9.65 -29.19
CA ALA A 48 -0.63 -8.99 -29.04
C ALA A 48 -0.74 -7.66 -28.28
N TRP A 49 -1.78 -6.86 -28.59
CA TRP A 49 -2.05 -5.61 -27.86
C TRP A 49 -2.40 -5.90 -26.39
N HIS A 50 -3.27 -6.87 -26.13
CA HIS A 50 -3.70 -7.26 -24.79
C HIS A 50 -2.53 -7.79 -23.95
N GLU A 51 -1.65 -8.61 -24.52
CA GLU A 51 -0.39 -9.05 -23.89
C GLU A 51 0.53 -7.88 -23.59
N GLY A 52 0.68 -6.93 -24.52
CA GLY A 52 1.44 -5.71 -24.31
C GLY A 52 0.88 -4.84 -23.17
N GLN A 53 -0.44 -4.76 -23.01
CA GLN A 53 -1.08 -4.08 -21.87
C GLN A 53 -0.87 -4.85 -20.57
N HIS A 54 -1.04 -6.18 -20.57
CA HIS A 54 -0.76 -7.01 -19.40
C HIS A 54 0.69 -6.86 -18.93
N HIS A 55 1.66 -6.81 -19.85
CA HIS A 55 3.05 -6.55 -19.50
C HIS A 55 3.26 -5.14 -18.92
N LYS A 56 2.58 -4.12 -19.44
CA LYS A 56 2.61 -2.77 -18.85
C LYS A 56 1.98 -2.70 -17.46
N GLU A 57 0.88 -3.41 -17.24
CA GLU A 57 0.24 -3.50 -15.92
C GLU A 57 1.12 -4.23 -14.91
N ILE A 58 1.78 -5.32 -15.32
CA ILE A 58 2.71 -6.07 -14.47
C ILE A 58 3.97 -5.23 -14.18
N ALA A 59 4.53 -4.55 -15.19
CA ALA A 59 5.67 -3.66 -15.02
C ALA A 59 5.33 -2.39 -14.20
N GLY A 60 4.05 -1.99 -14.18
CA GLY A 60 3.53 -0.88 -13.40
C GLY A 60 3.20 -1.23 -11.94
N ARG A 61 3.27 -2.50 -11.54
CA ARG A 61 3.11 -2.86 -10.13
C ARG A 61 4.30 -2.33 -9.34
N PRO A 62 4.09 -1.55 -8.27
CA PRO A 62 5.20 -1.07 -7.45
C PRO A 62 5.96 -2.28 -6.88
N ASP A 63 7.25 -2.36 -7.17
CA ASP A 63 8.14 -3.36 -6.59
C ASP A 63 8.14 -3.15 -5.06
N ALA A 64 7.61 -4.12 -4.32
CA ALA A 64 7.50 -4.08 -2.87
C ALA A 64 8.87 -3.91 -2.17
N ASN A 65 9.98 -4.17 -2.88
CA ASN A 65 11.33 -3.99 -2.39
C ASN A 65 11.95 -2.63 -2.76
N LYS A 66 11.30 -1.87 -3.64
CA LYS A 66 11.79 -0.57 -4.14
C LYS A 66 10.65 0.43 -4.22
N LEU A 67 10.12 0.78 -3.06
CA LEU A 67 9.11 1.81 -2.92
C LEU A 67 9.76 3.18 -2.78
N GLY A 68 9.28 4.13 -3.56
CA GLY A 68 9.55 5.55 -3.34
C GLY A 68 8.81 6.07 -2.10
N LEU A 69 9.20 7.26 -1.63
CA LEU A 69 8.59 7.92 -0.47
C LEU A 69 7.07 8.08 -0.60
N GLN A 70 6.59 8.47 -1.78
CA GLN A 70 5.16 8.68 -2.05
C GLN A 70 4.40 7.34 -2.05
N GLN A 71 4.93 6.33 -2.75
CA GLN A 71 4.31 5.01 -2.80
C GLN A 71 4.22 4.37 -1.42
N LEU A 72 5.25 4.52 -0.59
CA LEU A 72 5.21 4.03 0.79
C LEU A 72 4.17 4.77 1.62
N ALA A 73 4.07 6.09 1.47
CA ALA A 73 3.07 6.90 2.19
C ALA A 73 1.64 6.48 1.82
N GLU A 74 1.37 6.28 0.52
CA GLU A 74 0.09 5.81 0.01
C GLU A 74 -0.25 4.40 0.53
N LEU A 75 0.71 3.45 0.46
CA LEU A 75 0.52 2.08 0.95
C LEU A 75 0.26 2.01 2.45
N MET A 76 0.94 2.86 3.23
CA MET A 76 0.82 2.89 4.69
C MET A 76 -0.35 3.76 5.16
N GLY A 77 -1.09 4.42 4.25
CA GLY A 77 -2.19 5.31 4.60
C GLY A 77 -1.75 6.51 5.45
N THR A 78 -0.56 7.06 5.18
CA THR A 78 0.06 8.10 6.01
C THR A 78 0.63 9.24 5.16
N SER A 79 1.05 10.33 5.80
CA SER A 79 1.65 11.47 5.09
C SER A 79 3.14 11.25 4.82
N ARG A 80 3.66 11.89 3.76
CA ARG A 80 5.10 11.92 3.46
C ARG A 80 5.93 12.48 4.61
N GLN A 81 5.37 13.43 5.37
CA GLN A 81 6.01 14.04 6.53
C GLN A 81 6.20 13.02 7.66
N MET A 82 5.20 12.13 7.86
CA MET A 82 5.30 11.06 8.84
C MET A 82 6.38 10.05 8.47
N ILE A 83 6.45 9.65 7.18
CA ILE A 83 7.53 8.77 6.71
C ILE A 83 8.90 9.45 6.91
N TRP A 84 9.01 10.75 6.65
CA TRP A 84 10.25 11.52 6.92
C TRP A 84 10.63 11.53 8.40
N ALA A 85 9.66 11.68 9.29
CA ALA A 85 9.88 11.61 10.73
C ALA A 85 10.36 10.21 11.15
N TRP A 86 9.76 9.15 10.60
CA TRP A 86 10.22 7.77 10.82
C TRP A 86 11.63 7.54 10.27
N SER A 87 11.96 8.09 9.10
CA SER A 87 13.32 8.01 8.54
C SER A 87 14.35 8.68 9.43
N ARG A 88 14.01 9.75 10.16
CA ARG A 88 14.87 10.34 11.20
C ARG A 88 14.95 9.48 12.46
N ALA A 89 13.88 8.74 12.77
CA ALA A 89 13.83 7.81 13.89
C ALA A 89 14.49 6.45 13.59
N GLY A 90 15.03 6.24 12.38
CA GLY A 90 15.75 5.02 12.00
C GLY A 90 14.98 4.04 11.13
N LEU A 91 13.91 4.47 10.43
CA LEU A 91 13.22 3.64 9.45
C LEU A 91 14.22 3.10 8.41
N PRO A 92 14.25 1.78 8.14
CA PRO A 92 15.18 1.19 7.18
C PRO A 92 14.97 1.75 5.78
N LYS A 93 16.05 2.28 5.20
CA LYS A 93 16.08 2.77 3.82
C LYS A 93 17.30 2.20 3.12
N THR A 94 17.18 1.95 1.83
CA THR A 94 18.33 1.56 0.99
C THR A 94 19.29 2.73 0.82
N SER A 95 20.51 2.46 0.37
CA SER A 95 21.50 3.50 0.03
C SER A 95 21.00 4.48 -1.04
N LYS A 96 20.03 4.06 -1.88
CA LYS A 96 19.40 4.88 -2.92
C LYS A 96 18.18 5.68 -2.41
N GLY A 97 17.86 5.60 -1.12
CA GLY A 97 16.71 6.29 -0.52
C GLY A 97 15.35 5.66 -0.82
N THR A 98 15.33 4.40 -1.24
CA THR A 98 14.09 3.62 -1.43
C THR A 98 13.79 2.77 -0.20
N TYR A 99 12.56 2.28 -0.10
CA TYR A 99 12.08 1.48 1.02
C TYR A 99 11.68 0.08 0.54
N SER A 100 11.88 -0.93 1.38
CA SER A 100 11.33 -2.27 1.20
C SER A 100 10.27 -2.51 2.27
N LEU A 101 9.07 -2.93 1.85
CA LEU A 101 7.97 -3.29 2.76
C LEU A 101 8.40 -4.36 3.79
N VAL A 102 9.24 -5.30 3.37
CA VAL A 102 9.73 -6.41 4.21
C VAL A 102 10.50 -5.88 5.41
N SER A 103 11.32 -4.84 5.22
CA SER A 103 12.09 -4.22 6.30
C SER A 103 11.28 -3.18 7.08
N VAL A 104 10.38 -2.47 6.41
CA VAL A 104 9.61 -1.36 6.99
C VAL A 104 8.55 -1.87 7.96
N LEU A 105 7.79 -2.91 7.62
CA LEU A 105 6.67 -3.38 8.44
C LEU A 105 7.10 -3.85 9.85
N PRO A 106 8.14 -4.70 10.01
CA PRO A 106 8.61 -5.09 11.33
C PRO A 106 9.10 -3.90 12.14
N TRP A 107 9.83 -2.97 11.51
CA TRP A 107 10.30 -1.77 12.19
C TRP A 107 9.16 -0.90 12.70
N ILE A 108 8.12 -0.68 11.89
CA ILE A 108 6.96 0.13 12.29
C ILE A 108 6.27 -0.52 13.50
N ARG A 109 6.09 -1.85 13.47
CA ARG A 109 5.51 -2.58 14.59
C ARG A 109 6.32 -2.36 15.87
N SER A 110 7.63 -2.60 15.82
CA SER A 110 8.52 -2.39 16.97
C SER A 110 8.56 -0.93 17.45
N TYR A 111 8.51 0.03 16.52
CA TYR A 111 8.47 1.45 16.84
C TYR A 111 7.23 1.83 17.66
N TYR A 112 6.06 1.33 17.26
CA TYR A 112 4.81 1.58 17.97
C TYR A 112 4.73 0.84 19.30
N GLU A 113 5.22 -0.40 19.37
CA GLU A 113 5.31 -1.17 20.62
C GLU A 113 6.18 -0.44 21.65
N ALA A 114 7.39 -0.01 21.27
CA ALA A 114 8.29 0.75 22.15
C ALA A 114 7.70 2.12 22.57
N ALA A 115 6.97 2.78 21.67
CA ALA A 115 6.30 4.04 21.98
C ALA A 115 5.14 3.85 22.98
N ALA A 116 4.37 2.77 22.85
CA ALA A 116 3.30 2.43 23.76
C ALA A 116 3.83 2.04 25.15
N GLU A 117 4.89 1.25 25.21
CA GLU A 117 5.58 0.84 26.44
C GLU A 117 6.06 2.07 27.23
N LYS A 118 6.79 2.99 26.59
CA LYS A 118 7.23 4.24 27.24
C LYS A 118 6.07 5.09 27.78
N ARG A 119 4.93 5.13 27.09
CA ARG A 119 3.74 5.85 27.56
C ARG A 119 3.14 5.16 28.79
N PHE A 120 3.12 3.84 28.80
CA PHE A 120 2.65 3.05 29.92
C PHE A 120 3.54 3.22 31.16
N GLU A 121 4.86 3.13 31.01
CA GLU A 121 5.83 3.36 32.09
C GLU A 121 5.62 4.73 32.75
N ARG A 122 5.55 5.80 31.94
CA ARG A 122 5.29 7.16 32.46
C ARG A 122 3.99 7.25 33.23
N ARG A 123 2.95 6.56 32.77
CA ARG A 123 1.64 6.53 33.45
C ARG A 123 1.73 5.77 34.76
N LEU A 124 2.48 4.66 34.79
CA LEU A 124 2.69 3.84 35.97
C LEU A 124 3.48 4.60 37.04
N GLU A 125 4.55 5.29 36.67
CA GLU A 125 5.29 6.20 37.56
C GLU A 125 4.40 7.29 38.16
N ALA A 126 3.52 7.90 37.33
CA ALA A 126 2.59 8.91 37.80
C ALA A 126 1.59 8.34 38.82
N MET A 127 1.08 7.13 38.60
CA MET A 127 0.20 6.43 39.53
C MET A 127 0.91 6.06 40.83
N GLN A 128 2.15 5.57 40.76
CA GLN A 128 2.98 5.29 41.95
C GLN A 128 3.22 6.56 42.78
N LYS A 129 3.56 7.68 42.14
CA LYS A 129 3.72 8.98 42.81
C LYS A 129 2.42 9.47 43.47
N LYS A 130 1.27 9.18 42.87
CA LYS A 130 -0.04 9.52 43.45
C LYS A 130 -0.36 8.65 44.66
N LEU A 131 -0.11 7.35 44.56
CA LEU A 131 -0.31 6.38 45.65
C LEU A 131 0.55 6.72 46.86
N SER A 132 1.83 7.04 46.68
CA SER A 132 2.73 7.39 47.78
C SER A 132 2.29 8.66 48.51
N ARG A 133 1.83 9.69 47.77
CA ARG A 133 1.25 10.90 48.34
C ARG A 133 -0.01 10.62 49.15
N ASN A 134 -0.91 9.78 48.62
CA ASN A 134 -2.13 9.40 49.30
C ASN A 134 -1.85 8.61 50.59
N LEU A 135 -0.92 7.64 50.56
CA LEU A 135 -0.51 6.89 51.74
C LEU A 135 0.06 7.82 52.83
N ALA A 136 0.94 8.75 52.45
CA ALA A 136 1.48 9.74 53.37
C ALA A 136 0.40 10.68 53.95
N GLN A 137 -0.68 10.94 53.19
CA GLN A 137 -1.81 11.71 53.67
C GLN A 137 -2.68 10.91 54.65
N CYS A 138 -2.99 9.65 54.34
CA CYS A 138 -3.70 8.74 55.24
C CYS A 138 -2.95 8.54 56.56
N GLN A 139 -1.63 8.33 56.51
CA GLN A 139 -0.78 8.25 57.71
C GLN A 139 -0.88 9.51 58.57
N ARG A 140 -0.87 10.70 57.95
CA ARG A 140 -1.05 11.97 58.68
C ARG A 140 -2.43 12.06 59.34
N PHE A 141 -3.49 11.61 58.69
CA PHE A 141 -4.82 11.57 59.31
C PHE A 141 -4.88 10.61 60.51
N ILE A 142 -4.30 9.41 60.37
CA ILE A 142 -4.24 8.42 61.46
C ILE A 142 -3.45 8.97 62.65
N CYS A 143 -2.29 9.60 62.42
CA CYS A 143 -1.49 10.19 63.49
C CYS A 143 -2.20 11.36 64.18
N ARG A 144 -3.05 12.12 63.46
CA ARG A 144 -3.88 13.19 64.04
C ARG A 144 -5.05 12.64 64.85
N ALA A 145 -5.66 11.53 64.43
CA ALA A 145 -6.77 10.91 65.15
C ALA A 145 -6.36 10.20 66.45
N LYS A 146 -5.06 9.96 66.66
CA LYS A 146 -4.50 9.35 67.89
C LYS A 146 -4.03 10.37 68.94
N LYS A 147 -4.15 11.68 68.65
CA LYS A 147 -3.90 12.77 69.60
C LYS A 147 -5.23 13.31 70.10
#